data_AF-F9PRS0-F1
#
_entry.id   AF-F9PRS0-F1
#
_cell.length_a   1.000
_cell.length_b   1.000
_cell.length_c   1.000
_cell.angle_alpha   90.00
_cell.angle_beta   90.00
_cell.angle_gamma   90.00
#
_symmetry.space_group_name_H-M   'P 1'
#
loop_
_entity.id
_entity.type
_entity.pdbx_description
1 polymer ?
#
loop_
_entity_poly.entity_id
_entity_poly.type
_entity_poly.pdbx_seq_one_letter_code
_entity_poly.pdbx_strand_id
1 'polypeptide(L)'
;MKIIGVMFFILSIALVYKKFILMIYGKSAIGTIIGFGSVVRGTKGFSTYPYLVKFEYNNQEYIAKSIESALGSYYGVFSEKNYYRKVTVFFKENNPEVVTIKEFKDIYVISLCMFLLGLIGVIYL
;
A
#
# COMPACT_ATOMS: atom_id res chain seq x y z
N MET A 1 18.57 -11.55 -19.04
CA MET A 1 17.85 -10.92 -17.91
C MET A 1 16.32 -11.02 -18.03
N LYS A 2 15.80 -11.64 -19.10
CA LYS A 2 14.38 -11.92 -19.31
C LYS A 2 13.60 -12.43 -18.10
N ILE A 3 14.13 -13.40 -17.34
CA ILE A 3 13.45 -13.95 -16.15
C ILE A 3 13.20 -12.88 -15.09
N ILE A 4 14.20 -12.01 -14.84
CA ILE A 4 14.07 -10.89 -13.90
C ILE A 4 13.02 -9.91 -14.41
N GLY A 5 13.01 -9.63 -15.72
CA GLY A 5 12.00 -8.79 -16.36
C GLY A 5 10.57 -9.33 -16.16
N VAL A 6 10.38 -10.64 -16.36
CA VAL A 6 9.10 -11.33 -16.10
C VAL A 6 8.68 -11.21 -14.64
N MET A 7 9.61 -11.37 -13.68
CA MET A 7 9.30 -11.21 -12.25
C MET A 7 8.80 -9.80 -11.94
N PHE A 8 9.45 -8.75 -12.46
CA PHE A 8 8.98 -7.37 -12.28
C PHE A 8 7.59 -7.13 -12.86
N PHE A 9 7.30 -7.73 -14.01
CA PHE A 9 5.98 -7.65 -14.65
C PHE A 9 4.89 -8.30 -13.78
N ILE A 10 5.14 -9.50 -13.27
CA ILE A 10 4.21 -10.22 -12.38
C ILE A 10 3.96 -9.42 -11.09
N LEU A 11 5.03 -8.89 -10.47
CA LEU A 11 4.92 -8.09 -9.26
C LEU A 11 4.10 -6.81 -9.46
N SER A 12 4.28 -6.13 -10.60
CA SER A 12 3.51 -4.94 -10.96
C SER A 12 2.01 -5.23 -10.99
N ILE A 13 1.62 -6.29 -11.70
CA ILE A 13 0.22 -6.73 -11.83
C ILE A 13 -0.34 -7.11 -10.45
N ALA A 14 0.42 -7.87 -9.65
CA ALA A 14 -0.03 -8.32 -8.34
C ALA A 14 -0.35 -7.15 -7.39
N LEU A 15 0.47 -6.10 -7.38
CA LEU A 15 0.27 -4.91 -6.55
C LEU A 15 -1.01 -4.16 -6.93
N VAL A 16 -1.19 -3.89 -8.22
CA VAL A 16 -2.37 -3.19 -8.76
C VAL A 16 -3.63 -4.01 -8.50
N TYR A 17 -3.57 -5.31 -8.79
CA TYR A 17 -4.67 -6.25 -8.60
C TYR A 17 -5.16 -6.27 -7.14
N LYS A 18 -4.24 -6.33 -6.17
CA LYS A 18 -4.60 -6.37 -4.75
C LYS A 18 -5.36 -5.12 -4.32
N LYS A 19 -4.92 -3.93 -4.76
CA LYS A 19 -5.63 -2.67 -4.49
C LYS A 19 -6.98 -2.61 -5.19
N PHE A 20 -7.04 -2.99 -6.47
CA PHE A 20 -8.28 -2.97 -7.24
C PHE A 20 -9.35 -3.90 -6.67
N ILE A 21 -8.97 -5.11 -6.22
CA ILE A 21 -9.93 -6.03 -5.60
C ILE A 21 -10.56 -5.41 -4.36
N LEU A 22 -9.77 -4.77 -3.50
CA LEU A 22 -10.31 -4.12 -2.31
C LEU A 22 -11.21 -2.94 -2.68
N MET A 23 -10.84 -2.14 -3.68
CA MET A 23 -11.65 -1.00 -4.11
C MET A 23 -12.97 -1.42 -4.78
N ILE A 24 -12.99 -2.50 -5.55
CA ILE A 24 -14.17 -2.95 -6.30
C ILE A 24 -15.09 -3.82 -5.44
N TYR A 25 -14.52 -4.78 -4.71
CA TYR A 25 -15.29 -5.79 -3.97
C TYR A 25 -15.35 -5.52 -2.46
N GLY A 26 -14.57 -4.57 -1.96
CA GLY A 26 -14.57 -4.20 -0.55
C GLY A 26 -15.70 -3.26 -0.16
N LYS A 27 -15.92 -3.15 1.14
CA LYS A 27 -16.73 -2.10 1.75
C LYS A 27 -15.87 -0.86 1.93
N SER A 28 -16.51 0.31 1.96
CA SER A 28 -15.83 1.59 2.18
C SER A 28 -16.24 2.22 3.50
N ALA A 29 -15.29 2.84 4.19
CA ALA A 29 -15.55 3.67 5.35
C ALA A 29 -14.66 4.92 5.34
N ILE A 30 -15.08 5.95 6.08
CA ILE A 30 -14.22 7.09 6.36
C ILE A 30 -13.35 6.72 7.55
N GLY A 31 -12.04 6.72 7.35
CA GLY A 31 -11.05 6.47 8.38
C GLY A 31 -10.19 7.69 8.66
N THR A 32 -9.39 7.60 9.72
CA THR A 32 -8.37 8.57 10.09
C THR A 32 -7.05 7.86 10.26
N ILE A 33 -5.99 8.35 9.64
CA ILE A 33 -4.64 7.82 9.85
C ILE A 33 -4.21 8.18 11.28
N ILE A 34 -3.98 7.15 12.10
CA ILE A 34 -3.58 7.30 13.51
C ILE A 34 -2.11 6.96 13.75
N GLY A 35 -1.39 6.52 12.72
CA GLY A 35 0.05 6.31 12.79
C GLY A 35 0.57 5.27 11.82
N PHE A 36 1.59 4.55 12.25
CA PHE A 36 2.36 3.64 11.42
C PHE A 36 2.54 2.30 12.12
N GLY A 37 2.41 1.20 11.37
CA GLY A 37 2.61 -0.15 11.86
C GLY A 37 4.08 -0.50 12.05
N SER A 38 4.31 -1.72 12.51
CA SER A 38 5.65 -2.30 12.63
C SER A 38 6.43 -2.22 11.32
N VAL A 39 7.73 -1.93 11.42
CA VAL A 39 8.62 -1.78 10.27
C VAL A 39 8.65 -3.04 9.40
N VAL A 40 8.54 -2.84 8.09
CA VAL A 40 8.88 -3.85 7.09
C VAL A 40 10.28 -3.48 6.57
N ARG A 41 11.29 -4.25 7.00
CA ARG A 41 12.68 -4.00 6.61
C ARG A 41 12.92 -4.51 5.19
N GLY A 42 13.32 -3.62 4.29
CA GLY A 42 13.85 -3.97 2.98
C GLY A 42 15.34 -4.25 3.02
N THR A 43 15.91 -4.54 1.85
CA THR A 43 17.37 -4.65 1.68
C THR A 43 18.00 -3.26 1.60
N LYS A 44 19.26 -3.12 2.04
CA LYS A 44 20.06 -1.87 1.98
C LYS A 44 19.46 -0.63 2.67
N GLY A 45 18.86 -0.79 3.85
CA GLY A 45 18.50 0.34 4.73
C GLY A 45 17.18 1.05 4.42
N PHE A 46 16.45 0.62 3.37
CA PHE A 46 15.08 1.08 3.14
C PHE A 46 14.12 0.38 4.09
N SER A 47 13.36 1.16 4.85
CA SER A 47 12.30 0.68 5.74
C SER A 47 10.97 1.22 5.28
N THR A 48 9.97 0.35 5.17
CA THR A 48 8.60 0.77 4.88
C THR A 48 7.73 0.58 6.10
N TYR A 49 6.82 1.51 6.30
CA TYR A 49 5.93 1.51 7.43
C TYR A 49 4.49 1.62 6.94
N PRO A 50 3.67 0.56 7.06
CA PRO A 50 2.27 0.62 6.66
C PRO A 50 1.52 1.64 7.51
N TYR A 51 0.58 2.37 6.93
CA TYR A 51 -0.24 3.29 7.72
C TYR A 51 -1.22 2.50 8.60
N LEU A 52 -1.45 2.99 9.81
CA LEU A 52 -2.53 2.53 10.67
C LEU A 52 -3.71 3.48 10.50
N VAL A 53 -4.87 2.93 10.18
CA VAL A 53 -6.09 3.70 9.98
C VAL A 53 -7.14 3.24 10.97
N LYS A 54 -7.69 4.19 11.73
CA LYS A 54 -8.86 3.99 12.58
C LYS A 54 -10.12 4.31 11.79
N PHE A 55 -11.11 3.42 11.77
CA PHE A 55 -12.41 3.68 11.15
C PHE A 55 -13.53 2.97 11.92
N GLU A 56 -14.75 3.42 11.72
CA GLU A 56 -15.94 2.80 12.28
C GLU A 56 -16.75 2.12 11.18
N TYR A 57 -17.25 0.92 11.45
CA TYR A 57 -18.17 0.19 10.58
C TYR A 57 -19.07 -0.70 11.44
N ASN A 58 -20.37 -0.72 11.15
CA ASN A 58 -21.38 -1.48 11.92
C ASN A 58 -21.29 -1.23 13.45
N ASN A 59 -21.15 0.03 13.88
CA ASN A 59 -20.99 0.44 15.29
C ASN A 59 -19.80 -0.20 16.01
N GLN A 60 -18.79 -0.67 15.27
CA GLN A 60 -17.54 -1.18 15.80
C GLN A 60 -16.37 -0.35 15.27
N GLU A 61 -15.45 0.00 16.17
CA GLU A 61 -14.21 0.66 15.80
C GLU A 61 -13.14 -0.38 15.42
N TYR A 62 -12.47 -0.13 14.30
CA TYR A 62 -11.37 -0.96 13.80
C TYR A 62 -10.10 -0.14 13.67
N ILE A 63 -8.97 -0.79 13.93
CA ILE A 63 -7.63 -0.28 13.61
C ILE A 63 -7.01 -1.23 12.59
N ALA A 64 -6.83 -0.76 11.37
CA ALA A 64 -6.35 -1.57 10.26
C ALA A 64 -5.00 -1.10 9.73
N LYS A 65 -4.24 -2.06 9.20
CA LYS A 65 -3.01 -1.81 8.46
C LYS A 65 -3.34 -1.57 7.00
N SER A 66 -2.83 -0.47 6.44
CA SER A 66 -2.97 -0.22 5.02
C SER A 66 -1.98 -1.03 4.19
N ILE A 67 -2.36 -1.34 2.95
CA ILE A 67 -1.44 -1.86 1.93
C ILE A 67 -0.41 -0.79 1.54
N GLU A 68 -0.82 0.47 1.55
CA GLU A 68 0.06 1.61 1.35
C GLU A 68 1.04 1.74 2.52
N SER A 69 2.23 2.27 2.25
CA SER A 69 3.25 2.46 3.28
C SER A 69 3.97 3.77 3.05
N ALA A 70 4.40 4.40 4.14
CA ALA A 70 5.39 5.46 4.07
C ALA A 70 6.78 4.86 3.89
N LEU A 71 7.58 5.49 3.04
CA LEU A 71 9.03 5.31 3.01
C LEU A 71 9.61 6.12 4.17
N GLY A 72 10.31 5.45 5.08
CA GLY A 72 10.97 6.09 6.22
C GLY A 72 12.40 5.59 6.38
N SER A 73 13.28 6.46 6.85
CA SER A 73 14.56 6.04 7.46
C SER A 73 14.32 5.93 8.97
N TYR A 74 15.07 5.06 9.65
CA TYR A 74 15.03 4.90 11.12
C TYR A 74 15.23 6.22 11.89
N TYR A 75 15.80 7.25 11.25
CA TYR A 75 16.10 8.57 11.79
C TYR A 75 15.30 9.73 11.15
N GLY A 76 14.45 9.44 10.17
CA GLY A 76 13.64 10.45 9.51
C GLY A 76 12.33 10.66 10.26
N VAL A 77 12.01 11.91 10.58
CA VAL A 77 10.67 12.30 11.04
C VAL A 77 9.67 11.74 10.03
N PHE A 78 8.84 10.78 10.46
CA PHE A 78 7.68 10.38 9.67
C PHE A 78 6.99 11.68 9.25
N SER A 79 6.84 11.92 7.95
CA SER A 79 6.24 13.17 7.49
C SER A 79 4.87 13.30 8.15
N GLU A 80 4.79 14.17 9.16
CA GLU A 80 3.59 14.45 9.97
C GLU A 80 2.42 14.87 9.07
N LYS A 81 2.70 15.22 7.80
CA LYS A 81 1.73 15.57 6.75
C LYS A 81 0.55 14.60 6.62
N ASN A 82 0.70 13.33 6.96
CA ASN A 82 -0.38 12.35 6.82
C ASN A 82 -0.99 11.91 8.17
N TYR A 83 -0.45 12.39 9.29
CA TYR A 83 -0.97 12.05 10.62
C TYR A 83 -2.30 12.78 10.85
N TYR A 84 -3.31 12.09 11.42
CA TYR A 84 -4.69 12.57 11.58
C TYR A 84 -5.44 12.94 10.29
N ARG A 85 -4.90 12.57 9.13
CA ARG A 85 -5.58 12.79 7.86
C ARG A 85 -6.81 11.89 7.74
N LYS A 86 -7.96 12.48 7.45
CA LYS A 86 -9.16 11.74 7.03
C LYS A 86 -8.94 11.14 5.65
N VAL A 87 -9.27 9.86 5.50
CA VAL A 87 -9.06 9.09 4.28
C VAL A 87 -10.26 8.17 4.02
N THR A 88 -10.49 7.84 2.76
CA THR A 88 -11.45 6.80 2.39
C THR A 88 -10.72 5.47 2.36
N VAL A 89 -11.12 4.55 3.22
CA VAL A 89 -10.57 3.18 3.23
C VAL A 89 -11.51 2.21 2.57
N PHE A 90 -10.95 1.22 1.87
CA PHE A 90 -11.67 0.04 1.43
C PHE A 90 -11.11 -1.21 2.11
N PHE A 91 -11.99 -2.10 2.58
CA PHE A 91 -11.65 -3.32 3.31
C PHE A 91 -12.60 -4.46 2.94
N LYS A 92 -12.21 -5.70 3.26
CA LYS A 92 -13.13 -6.83 3.20
C LYS A 92 -13.82 -6.97 4.54
N GLU A 93 -15.13 -7.17 4.54
CA GLU A 93 -15.92 -7.31 5.78
C GLU A 93 -15.48 -8.51 6.63
N ASN A 94 -15.03 -9.59 5.99
CA ASN A 94 -14.47 -10.77 6.67
C ASN A 94 -13.01 -10.60 7.12
N ASN A 95 -12.35 -9.49 6.78
CA ASN A 95 -11.00 -9.16 7.20
C ASN A 95 -10.81 -7.63 7.27
N PRO A 96 -11.43 -6.97 8.27
CA PRO A 96 -11.42 -5.51 8.39
C PRO A 96 -10.05 -4.95 8.82
N GLU A 97 -9.12 -5.80 9.27
CA GLU A 97 -7.78 -5.40 9.73
C GLU A 97 -6.82 -5.01 8.60
N VAL A 98 -7.21 -5.24 7.34
CA VAL A 98 -6.42 -4.88 6.15
C VAL A 98 -7.22 -3.95 5.25
N VAL A 99 -6.69 -2.76 5.02
CA VAL A 99 -7.33 -1.72 4.22
C VAL A 99 -6.47 -1.27 3.03
N THR A 100 -7.09 -0.67 2.03
CA THR A 100 -6.41 0.20 1.05
C THR A 100 -6.94 1.63 1.17
N ILE A 101 -6.05 2.61 1.01
CA ILE A 101 -6.38 4.03 1.08
C ILE A 101 -6.62 4.57 -0.33
N LYS A 102 -7.81 5.12 -0.59
CA LYS A 102 -8.21 5.61 -1.92
C LYS A 102 -7.31 6.74 -2.43
N GLU A 103 -6.98 7.69 -1.57
CA GLU A 103 -6.29 8.94 -1.92
C GLU A 103 -4.83 8.72 -2.30
N PHE A 104 -4.24 7.59 -1.90
CA PHE A 104 -2.83 7.30 -2.10
C PHE A 104 -2.59 6.57 -3.42
N LYS A 105 -1.90 7.25 -4.33
CA LYS A 105 -1.63 6.77 -5.70
C LYS A 105 -0.26 6.12 -5.86
N ASP A 106 0.56 6.13 -4.81
CA ASP A 106 1.97 5.69 -4.87
C ASP A 106 2.13 4.27 -5.38
N ILE A 107 1.21 3.36 -5.01
CA ILE A 107 1.25 1.98 -5.49
C ILE A 107 1.07 1.88 -7.01
N TYR A 108 0.27 2.74 -7.64
CA TYR A 108 0.14 2.77 -9.09
C TYR A 108 1.42 3.27 -9.76
N VAL A 109 2.08 4.26 -9.17
CA VAL A 109 3.35 4.80 -9.66
C VAL A 109 4.45 3.73 -9.56
N ILE A 110 4.57 3.07 -8.41
CA ILE A 110 5.55 2.00 -8.19
C ILE A 110 5.28 0.83 -9.16
N SER A 111 4.02 0.41 -9.29
CA SER A 111 3.64 -0.64 -10.25
C SER A 111 3.96 -0.25 -11.69
N LEU A 112 3.72 0.99 -12.09
CA LEU A 112 4.06 1.46 -13.44
C LEU A 112 5.57 1.42 -13.67
N CYS A 113 6.38 1.87 -12.71
CA CYS A 113 7.84 1.77 -12.81
C CYS A 113 8.31 0.31 -12.93
N MET A 114 7.78 -0.60 -12.09
CA MET A 114 8.09 -2.03 -12.17
C MET A 114 7.67 -2.64 -13.51
N PHE A 115 6.51 -2.24 -14.05
CA PHE A 115 6.04 -2.69 -15.35
C PHE A 115 7.00 -2.30 -16.47
N LEU A 116 7.42 -1.03 -16.52
CA LEU A 116 8.34 -0.52 -17.54
C LEU A 116 9.71 -1.20 -17.46
N LEU A 117 10.27 -1.35 -16.25
CA LEU A 117 11.53 -2.08 -16.05
C LEU A 117 11.41 -3.55 -16.46
N GLY A 118 10.29 -4.18 -16.14
CA GLY A 118 9.98 -5.54 -16.57
C GLY A 118 9.95 -5.68 -18.09
N LEU A 119 9.26 -4.75 -18.75
CA LEU A 119 9.12 -4.71 -20.20
C LEU A 119 10.48 -4.50 -20.89
N ILE A 120 11.30 -3.57 -20.39
CA ILE A 120 12.68 -3.38 -20.87
C ILE A 120 13.50 -4.67 -20.68
N GLY A 121 13.40 -5.30 -19.51
CA GLY A 121 14.14 -6.51 -19.18
C GLY A 121 13.74 -7.76 -19.98
N VAL A 122 12.49 -7.82 -20.48
CA VAL A 122 12.00 -8.92 -21.32
C VAL A 122 12.36 -8.70 -22.80
N ILE A 123 12.21 -7.47 -23.29
CA ILE A 123 12.38 -7.16 -24.71
C ILE A 123 13.85 -6.96 -25.09
N TYR A 124 14.61 -6.24 -24.25
CA TYR A 124 15.93 -5.73 -24.64
C TYR A 124 17.12 -6.42 -23.94
N LEU A 125 16.91 -7.21 -22.88
CA LEU A 125 17.96 -7.85 -22.06
C LEU A 125 17.75 -9.37 -21.88
#